data_AF-A0A7S2QR94-F1
#
_entry.id   AF-A0A7S2QR94-F1
#
_cell.length_a   1.000
_cell.length_b   1.000
_cell.length_c   1.000
_cell.angle_alpha   90.00
_cell.angle_beta   90.00
_cell.angle_gamma   90.00
#
_symmetry.space_group_name_H-M   'P 1'
#
loop_
_entity.id
_entity.type
_entity.pdbx_description
1 polymer ?
#
loop_
_entity_poly.entity_id
_entity_poly.type
_entity_poly.pdbx_seq_one_letter_code
_entity_poly.pdbx_strand_id
1 'polypeptide(L)'
;DKVNVSGLVLAGSADFKNELAQSGMLDLRIGAKIVKIVDVSYGGDNGFNQAIELSSDTLANVKYVQEKKLITRFFEEIAQDSGKYVFGIEETLEAMEQSAVELIMVWEGLETKRLVLKNPSSGARTDIFV
;
A
#
# COMPACT_ATOMS: atom_id res chain seq x y z
N ASP A 1 -8.26 11.43 -16.05
CA ASP A 1 -8.33 10.05 -15.54
C ASP A 1 -7.07 9.65 -14.77
N LYS A 2 -7.18 8.79 -13.76
CA LYS A 2 -6.06 8.39 -12.89
C LYS A 2 -5.51 7.02 -13.33
N VAL A 3 -4.18 6.86 -13.31
CA VAL A 3 -3.54 5.57 -13.61
C VAL A 3 -3.87 4.57 -12.49
N ASN A 4 -4.27 3.35 -12.86
CA ASN A 4 -4.70 2.30 -11.94
C ASN A 4 -3.55 1.53 -11.27
N VAL A 5 -2.31 1.69 -11.75
CA VAL A 5 -1.12 1.06 -11.19
C VAL A 5 -0.29 2.00 -10.32
N SER A 6 0.31 1.44 -9.25
CA SER A 6 1.20 2.16 -8.34
C SER A 6 2.54 2.54 -8.98
N GLY A 7 3.01 1.72 -9.90
CA GLY A 7 4.26 1.89 -10.64
C GLY A 7 4.29 1.02 -11.89
N LEU A 8 5.14 1.39 -12.85
CA LEU A 8 5.33 0.74 -14.13
C LEU A 8 6.81 0.38 -14.31
N VAL A 9 7.09 -0.80 -14.84
CA VAL A 9 8.42 -1.21 -15.25
C VAL A 9 8.44 -1.33 -16.76
N LEU A 10 9.43 -0.73 -17.42
CA LEU A 10 9.66 -0.92 -18.85
C LEU A 10 10.77 -1.93 -19.05
N ALA A 11 10.46 -3.05 -19.69
CA ALA A 11 11.43 -4.09 -20.01
C ALA A 11 11.59 -4.24 -21.52
N GLY A 12 12.83 -4.41 -21.98
CA GLY A 12 13.11 -4.64 -23.39
C GLY A 12 14.57 -4.87 -23.70
N SER A 13 14.83 -5.42 -24.88
CA SER A 13 16.18 -5.55 -25.43
C SER A 13 16.58 -4.26 -26.15
N ALA A 14 17.88 -3.93 -26.10
CA ALA A 14 18.47 -2.74 -26.73
C ALA A 14 17.80 -1.41 -26.29
N ASP A 15 18.05 -0.32 -27.01
CA ASP A 15 17.69 1.03 -26.56
C ASP A 15 16.22 1.42 -26.72
N PHE A 16 15.39 0.57 -27.33
CA PHE A 16 13.98 0.90 -27.59
C PHE A 16 13.21 1.33 -26.33
N LYS A 17 13.46 0.69 -25.18
CA LYS A 17 12.82 1.04 -23.90
C LYS A 17 13.25 2.42 -23.37
N ASN A 18 14.49 2.83 -23.64
CA ASN A 18 15.03 4.13 -23.25
C ASN A 18 14.42 5.23 -24.14
N GLU A 19 14.37 4.98 -25.45
CA GLU A 19 13.72 5.88 -26.40
C GLU A 19 12.22 6.01 -26.13
N LEU A 20 11.52 4.92 -25.81
CA LEU A 20 10.09 4.97 -25.47
C LEU A 20 9.83 5.80 -24.21
N ALA A 21 10.69 5.70 -23.20
CA ALA A 21 10.58 6.48 -21.97
C ALA A 21 10.82 7.99 -22.21
N GLN A 22 11.68 8.35 -23.17
CA GLN A 22 12.09 9.74 -23.43
C GLN A 22 11.30 10.43 -24.56
N SER A 23 10.79 9.66 -25.53
CA SER A 23 10.16 10.16 -26.75
C SER A 23 8.80 10.83 -26.55
N GLY A 24 8.25 10.80 -25.34
CA GLY A 24 6.95 11.39 -25.03
C GLY A 24 5.75 10.70 -25.73
N MET A 25 5.96 9.52 -26.31
CA MET A 25 4.88 8.72 -26.92
C MET A 25 3.92 8.15 -25.88
N LEU A 26 4.39 7.95 -24.65
CA LEU A 26 3.55 7.56 -23.53
C LEU A 26 2.76 8.76 -23.01
N ASP A 27 1.50 8.53 -22.64
CA ASP A 27 0.72 9.51 -21.90
C ASP A 27 1.50 9.96 -20.66
N LEU A 28 1.56 11.27 -20.42
CA LEU A 28 2.35 11.87 -19.34
C LEU A 28 2.05 11.24 -17.97
N ARG A 29 0.80 10.80 -17.75
CA ARG A 29 0.39 10.17 -16.49
C ARG A 29 1.00 8.78 -16.33
N ILE A 30 1.14 8.04 -17.43
CA ILE A 30 1.79 6.71 -17.47
C ILE A 30 3.30 6.87 -17.37
N GLY A 31 3.87 7.83 -18.11
CA GLY A 31 5.30 8.15 -18.06
C GLY A 31 5.77 8.49 -16.63
N ALA A 32 4.99 9.29 -15.91
CA ALA A 32 5.26 9.63 -14.51
C ALA A 32 5.21 8.43 -13.53
N LYS A 33 4.69 7.28 -13.97
CA LYS A 33 4.63 6.05 -13.18
C LYS A 33 5.77 5.07 -13.47
N ILE A 34 6.67 5.37 -14.41
CA ILE A 34 7.84 4.52 -14.68
C ILE A 34 8.76 4.54 -13.46
N VAL A 35 8.94 3.37 -12.83
CA VAL A 35 9.77 3.18 -11.63
C VAL A 35 11.16 2.69 -12.02
N LYS A 36 11.23 1.83 -13.03
CA LYS A 36 12.48 1.20 -13.47
C LYS A 36 12.41 0.84 -14.95
N ILE A 37 13.56 0.92 -15.60
CA ILE A 37 13.78 0.39 -16.94
C ILE A 37 14.74 -0.80 -16.80
N VAL A 38 14.40 -1.94 -17.40
CA VAL A 38 15.12 -3.20 -17.24
C VAL A 38 15.51 -3.75 -18.60
N ASP A 39 16.78 -4.12 -18.72
CA ASP A 39 17.30 -4.87 -19.85
C ASP A 39 16.92 -6.35 -19.72
N VAL A 40 16.24 -6.88 -20.73
CA VAL A 40 15.94 -8.32 -20.84
C VAL A 40 16.47 -8.86 -22.15
N SER A 41 16.98 -10.09 -22.11
CA SER A 41 17.62 -10.72 -23.28
C SER A 41 16.62 -11.33 -24.25
N TYR A 42 15.40 -11.59 -23.78
CA TYR A 42 14.35 -12.25 -24.55
C TYR A 42 13.04 -11.45 -24.46
N GLY A 43 12.21 -11.57 -25.48
CA GLY A 43 10.81 -11.15 -25.44
C GLY A 43 9.89 -12.25 -24.94
N GLY A 44 8.58 -11.98 -24.90
CA GLY A 44 7.56 -12.93 -24.45
C GLY A 44 7.69 -13.32 -22.97
N ASP A 45 7.19 -14.49 -22.62
CA ASP A 45 7.07 -14.93 -21.22
C ASP A 45 8.42 -15.05 -20.49
N ASN A 46 9.47 -15.47 -21.20
CA ASN A 46 10.81 -15.59 -20.62
C ASN A 46 11.39 -14.21 -20.24
N GLY A 47 11.23 -13.23 -21.13
CA GLY A 47 11.61 -11.84 -20.84
C GLY A 47 10.78 -11.23 -19.72
N PHE A 48 9.49 -11.55 -19.69
CA PHE A 48 8.59 -11.09 -18.64
C PHE A 48 9.00 -11.59 -17.25
N ASN A 49 9.28 -12.90 -17.11
CA ASN A 49 9.75 -13.48 -15.86
C ASN A 49 11.10 -12.89 -15.42
N GLN A 50 12.03 -12.70 -16.36
CA GLN A 50 13.31 -12.06 -16.08
C GLN A 50 13.13 -10.61 -15.60
N ALA A 51 12.23 -9.85 -16.22
CA ALA A 51 11.91 -8.49 -15.80
C ALA A 51 11.34 -8.44 -14.37
N ILE A 52 10.50 -9.42 -14.00
CA ILE A 52 9.95 -9.54 -12.64
C ILE A 52 11.08 -9.76 -11.64
N GLU A 53 11.96 -10.74 -11.88
CA GLU A 53 13.08 -11.04 -10.97
C GLU A 53 13.98 -9.81 -10.78
N LEU A 54 14.39 -9.16 -11.87
CA LEU A 54 15.26 -7.97 -11.84
C LEU A 54 14.59 -6.73 -11.23
N SER A 55 13.26 -6.69 -11.18
CA SER A 55 12.50 -5.57 -10.63
C SER A 55 12.02 -5.79 -9.20
N SER A 56 12.10 -7.01 -8.69
CA SER A 56 11.60 -7.44 -7.39
C SER A 56 12.00 -6.47 -6.26
N ASP A 57 13.29 -6.19 -6.11
CA ASP A 57 13.82 -5.27 -5.09
C ASP A 57 13.25 -3.85 -5.22
N THR A 58 13.10 -3.37 -6.45
CA THR A 58 12.61 -2.02 -6.71
C THR A 58 11.11 -1.92 -6.39
N LEU A 59 10.35 -2.96 -6.72
CA LEU A 59 8.93 -3.05 -6.37
C LEU A 59 8.72 -3.19 -4.86
N ALA A 60 9.56 -3.96 -4.17
CA ALA A 60 9.56 -4.06 -2.71
C ALA A 60 9.82 -2.69 -2.06
N ASN A 61 10.80 -1.95 -2.57
CA ASN A 61 11.08 -0.59 -2.11
C ASN A 61 9.90 0.37 -2.32
N VAL A 62 9.15 0.26 -3.43
CA VAL A 62 7.95 1.09 -3.64
C VAL A 62 6.90 0.83 -2.56
N LYS A 63 6.64 -0.44 -2.21
CA LYS A 63 5.71 -0.79 -1.12
C LYS A 63 6.20 -0.21 0.21
N TYR A 64 7.47 -0.39 0.53
CA TYR A 64 8.08 0.15 1.76
C TYR A 64 7.99 1.68 1.83
N VAL A 65 8.26 2.39 0.73
CA VAL A 65 8.14 3.86 0.68
C VAL A 65 6.69 4.30 0.87
N GLN A 66 5.71 3.55 0.34
CA GLN A 66 4.29 3.85 0.57
C GLN A 66 3.90 3.64 2.04
N GLU A 67 4.31 2.54 2.66
CA GLU A 67 4.08 2.27 4.07
C GLU A 67 4.71 3.34 4.97
N LYS A 68 5.98 3.70 4.69
CA LYS A 68 6.66 4.78 5.40
C LYS A 68 5.88 6.10 5.29
N LYS A 69 5.40 6.45 4.10
CA LYS A 69 4.60 7.67 3.89
C LYS A 69 3.29 7.65 4.68
N LEU A 70 2.60 6.52 4.75
CA LEU A 70 1.37 6.38 5.55
C LEU A 70 1.65 6.60 7.04
N ILE A 71 2.69 5.96 7.56
CA ILE A 71 3.12 6.12 8.96
C ILE A 71 3.56 7.57 9.24
N THR A 72 4.32 8.19 8.33
CA THR A 72 4.73 9.60 8.45
C THR A 72 3.52 10.53 8.51
N ARG A 73 2.51 10.35 7.64
CA ARG A 73 1.27 11.14 7.68
C ARG A 73 0.58 11.02 9.04
N PHE A 74 0.50 9.83 9.61
CA PHE A 74 -0.08 9.63 10.95
C PHE A 74 0.70 10.36 12.04
N PHE A 75 2.03 10.27 12.04
CA PHE A 75 2.86 11.01 13.00
C PHE A 75 2.81 12.52 12.81
N GLU A 76 2.62 13.01 11.59
CA GLU A 76 2.39 14.44 11.32
C GLU A 76 1.11 14.94 11.98
N GLU A 77 0.01 14.18 11.93
CA GLU A 77 -1.25 14.53 12.61
C GLU A 77 -1.06 14.59 14.14
N ILE A 78 -0.28 13.67 14.71
CA ILE A 78 0.09 13.71 16.14
C ILE A 78 0.93 14.94 16.46
N ALA A 79 1.96 15.21 15.66
CA ALA A 79 2.90 16.30 15.91
C ALA A 79 2.25 17.69 15.78
N GLN A 80 1.24 17.81 14.94
CA GLN A 80 0.46 19.04 14.77
C GLN A 80 -0.66 19.22 15.80
N ASP A 81 -0.89 18.21 16.66
CA ASP A 81 -2.02 18.16 17.59
C ASP A 81 -3.36 18.47 16.90
N SER A 82 -3.54 17.92 15.70
CA SER A 82 -4.70 18.23 14.84
C SER A 82 -6.01 17.64 15.35
N GLY A 83 -5.93 16.72 16.32
CA GLY A 83 -7.04 15.90 16.81
C GLY A 83 -7.56 14.86 15.82
N LYS A 84 -6.93 14.71 14.64
CA LYS A 84 -7.37 13.80 13.57
C LYS A 84 -6.60 12.48 13.57
N TYR A 85 -6.38 11.92 14.74
CA TYR A 85 -5.75 10.62 14.91
C TYR A 85 -6.39 9.88 16.09
N VAL A 86 -6.37 8.56 16.04
CA VAL A 86 -6.78 7.68 17.13
C VAL A 86 -5.83 6.49 17.17
N PHE A 87 -5.51 6.01 18.36
CA PHE A 87 -4.71 4.82 18.59
C PHE A 87 -5.27 4.06 19.79
N GLY A 88 -5.01 2.75 19.86
CA GLY A 88 -5.62 1.88 20.85
C GLY A 88 -6.83 1.13 20.27
N ILE A 89 -7.11 -0.06 20.80
CA ILE A 89 -8.14 -0.94 20.24
C ILE A 89 -9.54 -0.38 20.55
N GLU A 90 -9.77 0.04 21.78
CA GLU A 90 -11.08 0.55 22.21
C GLU A 90 -11.43 1.86 21.52
N GLU A 91 -10.50 2.81 21.51
CA GLU A 91 -10.70 4.14 20.91
C GLU A 91 -10.87 4.05 19.40
N THR A 92 -10.09 3.18 18.73
CA THR A 92 -10.22 2.97 17.27
C THR A 92 -11.56 2.34 16.92
N LEU A 93 -12.05 1.40 17.73
CA LEU A 93 -13.37 0.79 17.53
C LEU A 93 -14.50 1.79 17.76
N GLU A 94 -14.42 2.61 18.80
CA GLU A 94 -15.40 3.68 19.05
C GLU A 94 -15.44 4.68 17.88
N ALA A 95 -14.28 5.14 17.42
CA ALA A 95 -14.18 6.03 16.26
C ALA A 95 -14.75 5.38 14.98
N MET A 96 -14.56 4.06 14.82
CA MET A 96 -15.12 3.30 13.71
C MET A 96 -16.65 3.18 13.80
N GLU A 97 -17.22 2.97 15.00
CA GLU A 97 -18.68 2.96 15.23
C GLU A 97 -19.31 4.31 14.91
N GLN A 98 -18.60 5.40 15.19
CA GLN A 98 -19.00 6.77 14.85
C GLN A 98 -18.78 7.12 13.37
N SER A 99 -18.25 6.20 12.55
CA SER A 99 -17.87 6.44 11.14
C SER A 99 -16.92 7.62 10.94
N ALA A 100 -16.07 7.90 11.94
CA ALA A 100 -15.13 9.02 11.94
C ALA A 100 -13.76 8.67 11.31
N VAL A 101 -13.56 7.40 10.92
CA VAL A 101 -12.27 6.88 10.46
C VAL A 101 -12.19 6.86 8.92
N GLU A 102 -11.26 7.62 8.36
CA GLU A 102 -10.93 7.59 6.91
C GLU A 102 -10.02 6.41 6.56
N LEU A 103 -9.02 6.12 7.39
CA LEU A 103 -7.96 5.15 7.13
C LEU A 103 -7.61 4.39 8.42
N ILE A 104 -7.61 3.07 8.36
CA ILE A 104 -7.15 2.20 9.45
C ILE A 104 -5.79 1.60 9.07
N MET A 105 -4.83 1.67 9.99
CA MET A 105 -3.55 0.97 9.89
C MET A 105 -3.53 -0.14 10.93
N VAL A 106 -3.40 -1.40 10.48
CA VAL A 106 -3.32 -2.58 11.36
C VAL A 106 -1.96 -3.23 11.18
N TRP A 107 -1.32 -3.57 12.29
CA TRP A 107 -0.07 -4.32 12.27
C TRP A 107 -0.33 -5.79 11.93
N GLU A 108 0.46 -6.38 11.02
CA GLU A 108 0.30 -7.76 10.57
C GLU A 108 0.50 -8.81 11.68
N GLY A 109 1.30 -8.47 12.69
CA GLY A 109 1.56 -9.31 13.85
C GLY A 109 0.57 -9.12 15.00
N LEU A 110 -0.58 -8.48 14.79
CA LEU A 110 -1.56 -8.25 15.85
C LEU A 110 -2.21 -9.58 16.28
N GLU A 111 -1.77 -10.13 17.42
CA GLU A 111 -2.28 -11.39 17.97
C GLU A 111 -3.63 -11.24 18.70
N THR A 112 -4.14 -10.02 18.83
CA THR A 112 -5.36 -9.74 19.60
C THR A 112 -6.60 -10.36 18.95
N LYS A 113 -7.33 -11.15 19.74
CA LYS A 113 -8.59 -11.79 19.36
C LYS A 113 -9.76 -11.06 20.00
N ARG A 114 -10.77 -10.76 19.18
CA ARG A 114 -12.08 -10.30 19.68
C ARG A 114 -12.96 -11.50 20.01
N LEU A 115 -13.23 -11.70 21.28
CA LEU A 115 -14.20 -12.67 21.78
C LEU A 115 -15.53 -11.96 22.04
N VAL A 116 -16.59 -12.43 21.38
CA VAL A 116 -17.96 -11.96 21.62
C VAL A 116 -18.66 -12.96 22.52
N LEU A 117 -18.78 -12.63 23.80
CA LEU A 117 -19.47 -13.45 24.79
C LEU A 117 -20.95 -13.10 24.83
N LYS A 118 -21.81 -14.11 24.79
CA LYS A 118 -23.26 -13.94 25.01
C LYS A 118 -23.64 -14.57 26.35
N ASN A 119 -24.19 -13.79 27.26
CA ASN A 119 -24.73 -14.31 28.50
C ASN A 119 -25.97 -15.18 28.20
N PRO A 120 -25.97 -16.48 28.59
CA PRO A 120 -27.09 -17.38 28.31
C PRO A 120 -28.40 -16.96 28.99
N SER A 121 -28.31 -16.29 30.15
CA SER A 121 -29.45 -15.96 31.00
C SER A 121 -30.02 -14.58 30.72
N SER A 122 -29.17 -13.57 30.47
CA SER A 122 -29.62 -12.19 30.20
C SER A 122 -29.61 -11.81 28.72
N GLY A 123 -29.02 -12.63 27.85
CA GLY A 123 -28.86 -12.34 26.42
C GLY A 123 -27.87 -11.22 26.08
N ALA A 124 -27.29 -10.56 27.09
CA ALA A 124 -26.33 -9.48 26.92
C ALA A 124 -25.07 -9.96 26.16
N ARG A 125 -24.54 -9.11 25.27
CA ARG A 125 -23.29 -9.35 24.55
C ARG A 125 -22.17 -8.51 25.17
N THR A 126 -21.02 -9.13 25.41
CA THR A 126 -19.82 -8.48 25.91
C THR A 126 -18.66 -8.83 24.99
N ASP A 127 -17.96 -7.79 24.52
CA ASP A 127 -16.77 -7.96 23.71
C ASP A 127 -15.53 -7.92 24.61
N ILE A 128 -14.63 -8.90 24.46
CA ILE A 128 -13.35 -8.99 25.16
C ILE A 128 -12.23 -9.09 24.12
N PHE A 129 -11.19 -8.29 24.28
CA PHE A 129 -9.98 -8.34 23.47
C PHE A 129 -8.88 -9.07 24.26
N VAL A 130 -8.36 -10.18 23.72
CA VAL A 130 -7.36 -11.05 24.36
C VAL A 130 -6.13 -11.23 23.49
#